data_AF-A0A532C0T8-F1
#
_entry.id   AF-A0A532C0T8-F1
#
_cell.length_a   1.000
_cell.length_b   1.000
_cell.length_c   1.000
_cell.angle_alpha   90.00
_cell.angle_beta   90.00
_cell.angle_gamma   90.00
#
_symmetry.space_group_name_H-M   'P 1'
#
loop_
_entity.id
_entity.type
_entity.pdbx_description
1 polymer ?
#
loop_
_entity_poly.entity_id
_entity_poly.type
_entity_poly.pdbx_seq_one_letter_code
_entity_poly.pdbx_strand_id
1 'polypeptide(L)'
;MFMASLPASDRGQKKKRIVTLALMAIFLMSASYFLIERKEETIIIVSFPNGREIETEVADTPEKLLVGLAFREALPANSGMLYIFESTGQNHIWTKAYRFPVDMMWVDESHHIVGLKENVAPCLEDDCPKYSSSPEAVRYVIQTEAGFIKREGVTIGLELKYTLRM
;
A
#
# COMPACT_ATOMS: atom_id res chain seq x y z
N MET A 1 24.47 39.67 -63.42
CA MET A 1 23.84 38.39 -63.08
C MET A 1 24.60 37.81 -61.88
N PHE A 2 24.14 38.04 -60.66
CA PHE A 2 24.71 37.45 -59.44
C PHE A 2 23.67 36.47 -58.89
N MET A 3 23.91 35.17 -59.04
CA MET A 3 23.11 34.14 -58.40
C MET A 3 23.57 34.01 -56.95
N ALA A 4 22.69 34.32 -56.00
CA ALA A 4 22.87 33.95 -54.61
C ALA A 4 22.52 32.46 -54.43
N SER A 5 23.48 31.65 -54.04
CA SER A 5 23.27 30.24 -53.66
C SER A 5 22.73 30.17 -52.23
N LEU A 6 21.56 29.55 -52.06
CA LEU A 6 21.04 29.19 -50.74
C LEU A 6 21.88 28.04 -50.15
N PRO A 7 22.27 28.07 -48.85
CA PRO A 7 23.23 27.12 -48.33
C PRO A 7 22.55 25.78 -47.99
N ALA A 8 23.14 24.68 -48.47
CA ALA A 8 22.78 23.30 -48.13
C ALA A 8 22.99 22.92 -46.64
N SER A 9 23.42 23.87 -45.80
CA SER A 9 23.78 23.70 -44.39
C SER A 9 22.58 23.56 -43.44
N ASP A 10 21.43 24.14 -43.80
CA ASP A 10 20.25 24.23 -42.91
C ASP A 10 19.56 22.87 -42.65
N ARG A 11 19.61 21.96 -43.63
CA ARG A 11 18.93 20.65 -43.53
C ARG A 11 19.64 19.68 -42.57
N GLY A 12 20.97 19.72 -42.51
CA GLY A 12 21.77 18.89 -41.60
C GLY A 12 21.64 19.35 -40.14
N GLN A 13 21.57 20.67 -39.93
CA GLN A 13 21.43 21.24 -38.60
C GLN A 13 20.02 21.05 -38.02
N LYS A 14 18.97 21.16 -38.85
CA LYS A 14 17.60 20.81 -38.45
C LYS A 14 17.46 19.34 -38.03
N LYS A 15 18.05 18.40 -38.76
CA LYS A 15 18.03 16.97 -38.39
C LYS A 15 18.72 16.71 -37.05
N LYS A 16 19.90 17.29 -36.81
CA LYS A 16 20.58 17.18 -35.51
C LYS A 16 19.73 17.72 -34.35
N ARG A 17 19.10 18.89 -34.53
CA ARG A 17 18.19 19.49 -33.52
C ARG A 17 17.00 18.58 -33.20
N ILE A 18 16.38 17.98 -34.22
CA ILE A 18 15.25 17.04 -34.02
C ILE A 18 15.70 15.81 -33.22
N VAL A 19 16.85 15.22 -33.57
CA VAL A 19 17.37 14.04 -32.85
C VAL A 19 17.70 14.38 -31.40
N THR A 20 18.34 15.52 -31.15
CA THR A 20 18.65 15.96 -29.78
C THR A 20 17.39 16.19 -28.95
N LEU A 21 16.35 16.82 -29.52
CA LEU A 21 15.07 17.04 -28.83
C LEU A 21 14.36 15.72 -28.52
N ALA A 22 14.38 14.76 -29.45
CA ALA A 22 13.79 13.43 -29.24
C ALA A 22 14.50 12.67 -28.11
N LEU A 23 15.84 12.66 -28.10
CA LEU A 23 16.62 12.03 -27.03
C LEU A 23 16.38 12.69 -25.67
N MET A 24 16.29 14.02 -25.63
CA MET A 24 15.99 14.75 -24.41
C MET A 24 14.58 14.44 -23.89
N ALA A 25 13.58 14.34 -24.78
CA ALA A 25 12.23 13.96 -24.40
C ALA A 25 12.17 12.53 -23.84
N ILE A 26 12.88 11.58 -24.45
CA ILE A 26 12.96 10.20 -23.96
C ILE A 26 13.62 10.16 -22.58
N PHE A 27 14.72 10.89 -22.38
CA PHE A 27 15.41 10.99 -21.09
C PHE A 27 14.51 11.61 -20.01
N LEU A 28 13.76 12.66 -20.34
CA LEU A 28 12.81 13.28 -19.42
C LEU A 28 11.66 12.34 -19.07
N MET A 29 11.12 11.60 -20.03
CA MET A 29 10.09 10.58 -19.78
C MET A 29 10.62 9.45 -18.89
N SER A 30 11.82 8.92 -19.17
CA SER A 30 12.43 7.87 -18.36
C SER A 30 12.78 8.36 -16.95
N ALA A 31 13.29 9.58 -16.81
CA ALA A 31 13.57 10.19 -15.52
C ALA A 31 12.27 10.43 -14.72
N SER A 32 11.21 10.90 -15.38
CA SER A 32 9.89 11.07 -14.77
C SER A 32 9.34 9.73 -14.25
N TYR A 33 9.39 8.67 -15.06
CA TYR A 33 9.00 7.32 -14.64
C TYR A 33 9.82 6.84 -13.43
N PHE A 34 11.15 6.99 -13.49
CA PHE A 34 12.05 6.57 -12.42
C PHE A 34 11.84 7.35 -11.11
N LEU A 35 11.47 8.62 -11.18
CA LEU A 35 11.13 9.43 -10.01
C LEU A 35 9.76 9.04 -9.41
N ILE A 36 8.80 8.61 -10.25
CA ILE A 36 7.49 8.13 -9.80
C ILE A 36 7.59 6.77 -9.09
N GLU A 37 8.49 5.89 -9.54
CA GLU A 37 8.74 4.58 -8.94
C GLU A 37 9.42 4.63 -7.56
N ARG A 38 9.89 5.81 -7.13
CA ARG A 38 10.52 6.02 -5.83
C ARG A 38 9.55 6.46 -4.73
N LYS A 39 8.28 6.03 -4.80
CA LYS A 39 7.28 6.33 -3.76
C LYS A 39 7.66 5.53 -2.51
N GLU A 40 8.24 6.19 -1.52
CA GLU A 40 8.56 5.58 -0.22
C GLU A 40 7.32 4.92 0.37
N GLU A 41 7.42 3.63 0.69
CA GLU A 41 6.38 2.92 1.42
C GLU A 41 6.35 3.45 2.86
N THR A 42 5.29 4.20 3.19
CA THR A 42 5.07 4.67 4.56
C THR A 42 4.96 3.48 5.50
N ILE A 43 5.84 3.41 6.49
CA ILE A 43 5.79 2.43 7.57
C ILE A 43 5.31 3.11 8.85
N ILE A 44 4.27 2.53 9.45
CA ILE A 44 3.76 2.94 10.76
C ILE A 44 4.04 1.81 11.76
N ILE A 45 4.65 2.16 12.87
CA ILE A 45 4.83 1.25 14.01
C ILE A 45 3.55 1.26 14.82
N VAL A 46 2.95 0.09 15.00
CA VAL A 46 1.80 -0.11 15.90
C VAL A 46 2.31 -0.72 17.21
N SER A 47 2.13 0.02 18.30
CA SER A 47 2.54 -0.40 19.63
C SER A 47 1.32 -0.84 20.46
N PHE A 48 1.43 -2.02 21.05
CA PHE A 48 0.43 -2.64 21.92
C PHE A 48 0.73 -2.34 23.40
N PRO A 49 -0.27 -2.36 24.31
CA PRO A 49 -0.06 -2.07 25.73
C PRO A 49 0.90 -3.01 26.46
N ASN A 50 1.08 -4.23 25.95
CA ASN A 50 2.03 -5.21 26.49
C ASN A 50 3.50 -4.93 26.09
N GLY A 51 3.77 -3.83 25.36
CA GLY A 51 5.10 -3.46 24.87
C GLY A 51 5.50 -4.11 23.54
N ARG A 52 4.62 -4.93 22.94
CA ARG A 52 4.82 -5.49 21.59
C ARG A 52 4.65 -4.40 20.55
N GLU A 53 5.53 -4.39 19.57
CA GLU A 53 5.43 -3.52 18.39
C GLU A 53 5.45 -4.33 17.10
N ILE A 54 4.71 -3.87 16.10
CA ILE A 54 4.77 -4.39 14.74
C ILE A 54 4.98 -3.26 13.74
N GLU A 55 5.75 -3.53 12.70
CA GLU A 55 5.96 -2.60 11.60
C GLU A 55 4.88 -2.82 10.54
N THR A 56 4.08 -1.80 10.25
CA THR A 56 2.96 -1.93 9.30
C THR A 56 3.19 -1.10 8.06
N GLU A 57 3.03 -1.74 6.91
CA GLU A 57 2.85 -1.03 5.65
C GLU A 57 1.45 -0.42 5.59
N VAL A 58 1.32 0.76 4.98
CA VAL A 58 0.07 1.53 4.99
C VAL A 58 -0.70 1.39 3.68
N ALA A 59 -1.94 0.89 3.80
CA ALA A 59 -2.96 0.90 2.76
C ALA A 59 -3.98 2.02 3.02
N ASP A 60 -3.73 3.18 2.42
CA ASP A 60 -4.49 4.43 2.61
C ASP A 60 -5.12 4.98 1.31
N THR A 61 -4.88 4.31 0.17
CA THR A 61 -5.50 4.66 -1.12
C THR A 61 -6.44 3.55 -1.57
N PRO A 62 -7.45 3.85 -2.41
CA PRO A 62 -8.37 2.85 -2.92
C PRO A 62 -7.67 1.64 -3.56
N GLU A 63 -6.58 1.87 -4.29
CA GLU A 63 -5.80 0.82 -4.94
C GLU A 63 -5.11 -0.07 -3.90
N LYS A 64 -4.48 0.52 -2.89
CA LYS A 64 -3.81 -0.23 -1.83
C LYS A 64 -4.80 -1.00 -0.96
N LEU A 65 -5.95 -0.40 -0.63
CA LEU A 65 -7.03 -1.05 0.14
C LEU A 65 -7.59 -2.27 -0.61
N LEU A 66 -7.72 -2.18 -1.94
CA LEU A 66 -8.20 -3.26 -2.78
C LEU A 66 -7.21 -4.42 -2.86
N VAL A 67 -5.92 -4.11 -3.05
CA VAL A 67 -4.84 -5.11 -3.19
C VAL A 67 -4.51 -5.75 -1.85
N GLY A 68 -4.34 -4.96 -0.80
CA GLY A 68 -3.95 -5.44 0.51
C GLY A 68 -2.68 -6.31 0.46
N LEU A 69 -2.74 -7.49 1.06
CA LEU A 69 -1.66 -8.49 1.04
C LEU A 69 -1.73 -9.47 -0.14
N ALA A 70 -2.55 -9.21 -1.16
CA ALA A 70 -2.69 -10.09 -2.31
C ALA A 70 -1.33 -10.34 -3.00
N PHE A 71 -1.16 -11.56 -3.53
CA PHE A 71 0.02 -12.02 -4.27
C PHE A 71 1.34 -12.08 -3.50
N ARG A 72 1.38 -11.69 -2.22
CA ARG A 72 2.56 -11.86 -1.37
C ARG A 72 2.78 -13.33 -1.03
N GLU A 73 4.03 -13.76 -1.01
CA GLU A 73 4.40 -15.13 -0.62
C GLU A 73 4.30 -15.34 0.89
N ALA A 74 4.66 -14.32 1.66
CA ALA A 74 4.64 -14.33 3.12
C ALA A 74 4.54 -12.89 3.65
N LEU A 75 4.19 -12.79 4.92
CA LEU A 75 4.35 -11.57 5.71
C LEU A 75 5.62 -11.73 6.56
N PRO A 76 6.55 -10.75 6.56
CA PRO A 76 7.69 -10.77 7.46
C PRO A 76 7.27 -10.93 8.92
N ALA A 77 8.14 -11.54 9.74
CA ALA A 77 7.89 -11.64 11.16
C ALA A 77 7.80 -10.24 11.78
N ASN A 78 6.87 -10.05 12.73
CA ASN A 78 6.65 -8.77 13.40
C ASN A 78 6.24 -7.63 12.46
N SER A 79 5.67 -7.95 11.30
CA SER A 79 5.12 -6.95 10.41
C SER A 79 3.63 -7.15 10.19
N GLY A 80 3.02 -6.17 9.54
CA GLY A 80 1.60 -6.17 9.25
C GLY A 80 1.26 -5.24 8.11
N MET A 81 -0.04 -5.14 7.85
CA MET A 81 -0.59 -4.10 7.00
C MET A 81 -1.66 -3.34 7.77
N LEU A 82 -1.52 -2.02 7.79
CA LEU A 82 -2.47 -1.09 8.38
C LEU A 82 -3.32 -0.49 7.26
N TYR A 83 -4.59 -0.83 7.25
CA TYR A 83 -5.62 -0.25 6.40
C TYR A 83 -6.17 0.99 7.09
N ILE A 84 -6.09 2.14 6.41
CA ILE A 84 -6.63 3.42 6.90
C ILE A 84 -7.77 3.82 5.97
N PHE A 85 -9.00 3.84 6.50
CA PHE A 85 -10.16 4.24 5.72
C PHE A 85 -10.33 5.76 5.72
N GLU A 86 -10.91 6.29 4.65
CA GLU A 86 -11.20 7.72 4.51
C GLU A 86 -12.21 8.21 5.57
N SER A 87 -13.19 7.36 5.91
CA SER A 87 -14.21 7.65 6.92
C SER A 87 -14.46 6.47 7.84
N THR A 88 -14.88 6.77 9.07
CA THR A 88 -15.29 5.79 10.07
C THR A 88 -16.62 5.17 9.66
N GLY A 89 -16.70 3.84 9.58
CA GLY A 89 -17.90 3.16 9.12
C GLY A 89 -17.76 1.64 9.05
N GLN A 90 -18.68 0.98 8.37
CA GLN A 90 -18.64 -0.48 8.16
C GLN A 90 -17.77 -0.82 6.94
N ASN A 91 -16.47 -0.94 7.18
CA ASN A 91 -15.52 -1.29 6.14
C ASN A 91 -15.34 -2.81 6.05
N HIS A 92 -15.30 -3.31 4.81
CA HIS A 92 -15.16 -4.72 4.51
C HIS A 92 -13.78 -4.99 3.93
N ILE A 93 -13.13 -6.05 4.43
CA ILE A 93 -11.86 -6.57 3.92
C ILE A 93 -12.09 -7.98 3.38
N TRP A 94 -11.26 -8.43 2.45
CA TRP A 94 -11.27 -9.79 1.91
C TRP A 94 -9.85 -10.36 1.85
N THR A 95 -9.73 -11.65 1.54
CA THR A 95 -8.45 -12.36 1.40
C THR A 95 -8.28 -12.91 -0.03
N LYS A 96 -8.86 -12.24 -1.02
CA LYS A 96 -8.77 -12.64 -2.43
C LYS A 96 -7.31 -12.63 -2.88
N ALA A 97 -6.86 -13.74 -3.46
CA ALA A 97 -5.50 -13.94 -3.96
C ALA A 97 -4.38 -13.82 -2.90
N TYR A 98 -4.70 -14.05 -1.62
CA TYR A 98 -3.69 -14.21 -0.58
C TYR A 98 -3.02 -15.59 -0.73
N ARG A 99 -1.83 -15.78 -0.17
CA ARG A 99 -1.11 -17.08 -0.17
C ARG A 99 -0.86 -17.66 1.20
N PHE A 100 -1.19 -16.91 2.26
CA PHE A 100 -1.02 -17.30 3.66
C PHE A 100 -2.21 -16.80 4.48
N PRO A 101 -2.56 -17.50 5.58
CA PRO A 101 -3.62 -17.07 6.47
C PRO A 101 -3.19 -15.85 7.29
N VAL A 102 -4.16 -15.01 7.67
CA VAL A 102 -3.94 -13.76 8.41
C VAL A 102 -4.86 -13.65 9.60
N ASP A 103 -4.42 -12.92 10.60
CA ASP A 103 -5.28 -12.42 11.67
C ASP A 103 -5.73 -10.99 11.32
N MET A 104 -6.96 -10.63 11.69
CA MET A 104 -7.54 -9.29 11.44
C MET A 104 -7.97 -8.65 12.76
N MET A 105 -7.57 -7.40 12.95
CA MET A 105 -7.94 -6.57 14.08
C MET A 105 -8.61 -5.29 13.57
N TRP A 106 -9.88 -5.09 13.92
CA TRP A 106 -10.61 -3.87 13.58
C TRP A 106 -10.46 -2.87 14.71
N VAL A 107 -10.21 -1.61 14.35
CA VAL A 107 -9.92 -0.54 15.30
C VAL A 107 -10.80 0.67 15.00
N ASP A 108 -11.38 1.23 16.05
CA ASP A 108 -12.18 2.45 15.96
C ASP A 108 -11.32 3.71 15.78
N GLU A 109 -11.98 4.86 15.61
CA GLU A 109 -11.31 6.17 15.46
C GLU A 109 -10.60 6.65 16.73
N SER A 110 -10.92 6.06 17.89
CA SER A 110 -10.25 6.30 19.17
C SER A 110 -9.08 5.34 19.41
N HIS A 111 -8.65 4.58 18.39
CA HIS A 111 -7.56 3.62 18.43
C HIS A 111 -7.81 2.39 19.33
N HIS A 112 -9.06 2.06 19.64
CA HIS A 112 -9.39 0.85 20.40
C HIS A 112 -9.75 -0.30 19.47
N ILE A 113 -9.25 -1.49 19.78
CA ILE A 113 -9.65 -2.72 19.08
C ILE A 113 -11.13 -3.00 19.40
N VAL A 114 -11.97 -3.05 18.37
CA VAL A 114 -13.42 -3.33 18.49
C VAL A 114 -13.82 -4.69 17.92
N GLY A 115 -12.97 -5.30 17.09
CA GLY A 115 -13.24 -6.60 16.51
C GLY A 115 -11.97 -7.39 16.26
N LEU A 116 -12.08 -8.72 16.32
CA LEU A 116 -10.98 -9.66 16.11
C LEU A 116 -11.45 -10.83 15.24
N LYS A 117 -10.60 -11.28 14.32
CA LYS A 117 -10.80 -12.51 13.56
C LYS A 117 -9.46 -13.21 13.37
N GLU A 118 -9.36 -14.40 13.93
CA GLU A 118 -8.16 -15.21 13.86
C GLU A 118 -8.18 -16.17 12.66
N ASN A 119 -7.00 -16.49 12.15
CA ASN A 119 -6.75 -17.55 11.16
C ASN A 119 -7.65 -17.47 9.92
N VAL A 120 -7.83 -16.27 9.36
CA VAL A 120 -8.59 -16.08 8.13
C VAL A 120 -7.82 -16.67 6.96
N ALA A 121 -8.40 -17.69 6.32
CA ALA A 121 -7.78 -18.39 5.22
C ALA A 121 -7.72 -17.55 3.92
N PRO A 122 -6.73 -17.78 3.06
CA PRO A 122 -6.75 -17.28 1.69
C PRO A 122 -8.00 -17.70 0.93
N CYS A 123 -8.50 -16.82 0.07
CA CYS A 123 -9.57 -17.11 -0.86
C CYS A 123 -9.06 -17.02 -2.30
N LEU A 124 -9.23 -18.09 -3.08
CA LEU A 124 -8.82 -18.18 -4.48
C LEU A 124 -10.01 -18.20 -5.46
N GLU A 125 -11.23 -18.22 -4.94
CA GLU A 125 -12.46 -18.21 -5.73
C GLU A 125 -12.83 -16.80 -6.18
N ASP A 126 -13.79 -16.71 -7.11
CA ASP A 126 -14.27 -15.41 -7.57
C ASP A 126 -15.13 -14.69 -6.53
N ASP A 127 -15.94 -15.45 -5.78
CA ASP A 127 -16.81 -14.97 -4.71
C ASP A 127 -16.17 -15.18 -3.33
N CYS A 128 -15.32 -14.23 -2.93
CA CYS A 128 -14.64 -14.30 -1.64
C CYS A 128 -15.47 -13.70 -0.50
N PRO A 129 -15.45 -14.33 0.69
CA PRO A 129 -16.06 -13.77 1.88
C PRO A 129 -15.51 -12.37 2.19
N LYS A 130 -16.41 -11.48 2.60
CA LYS A 130 -16.09 -10.14 3.08
C LYS A 130 -16.23 -10.11 4.60
N TYR A 131 -15.20 -9.63 5.27
CA TYR A 131 -15.11 -9.57 6.72
C TYR A 131 -15.22 -8.13 7.19
N SER A 132 -16.00 -7.90 8.24
CA SER A 132 -16.15 -6.61 8.91
C SER A 132 -16.39 -6.83 10.41
N SER A 133 -16.14 -5.80 11.23
CA SER A 133 -16.55 -5.76 12.63
C SER A 133 -17.95 -5.17 12.77
N SER A 134 -18.92 -5.66 12.00
CA SER A 134 -20.31 -5.20 12.17
C SER A 134 -20.88 -5.70 13.51
N PRO A 135 -21.59 -4.87 14.29
CA PRO A 135 -22.14 -3.55 13.93
C PRO A 135 -21.20 -2.35 14.16
N GLU A 136 -20.04 -2.53 14.75
CA GLU A 136 -19.12 -1.46 15.13
C GLU A 136 -18.59 -0.67 13.91
N ALA A 137 -18.48 0.65 14.07
CA ALA A 137 -17.87 1.52 13.07
C ALA A 137 -16.35 1.55 13.28
N VAL A 138 -15.59 1.34 12.20
CA VAL A 138 -14.14 1.18 12.25
C VAL A 138 -13.47 2.25 11.39
N ARG A 139 -12.32 2.74 11.85
CA ARG A 139 -11.48 3.66 11.07
C ARG A 139 -10.23 2.96 10.52
N TYR A 140 -9.80 1.89 11.17
CA TYR A 140 -8.61 1.14 10.78
C TYR A 140 -8.86 -0.38 10.82
N VAL A 141 -8.08 -1.10 10.02
CA VAL A 141 -7.88 -2.55 10.17
C VAL A 141 -6.39 -2.84 10.16
N ILE A 142 -5.97 -3.74 11.02
CA ILE A 142 -4.61 -4.27 11.02
C ILE A 142 -4.66 -5.75 10.67
N GLN A 143 -3.88 -6.15 9.66
CA GLN A 143 -3.63 -7.55 9.35
C GLN A 143 -2.22 -7.94 9.77
N THR A 144 -2.11 -9.08 10.43
CA THR A 144 -0.85 -9.71 10.85
C THR A 144 -0.82 -11.16 10.39
N GLU A 145 0.29 -11.85 10.62
CA GLU A 145 0.34 -13.29 10.40
C GLU A 145 -0.65 -14.03 11.30
N ALA A 146 -1.16 -15.15 10.82
CA ALA A 146 -2.09 -15.97 11.57
C ALA A 146 -1.51 -16.43 12.92
N GLY A 147 -2.31 -16.35 13.97
CA GLY A 147 -1.94 -16.73 15.34
C GLY A 147 -1.27 -15.62 16.14
N PHE A 148 -1.04 -14.44 15.56
CA PHE A 148 -0.54 -13.26 16.28
C PHE A 148 -1.48 -12.89 17.44
N ILE A 149 -2.79 -12.82 17.19
CA ILE A 149 -3.80 -12.42 18.21
C ILE A 149 -3.67 -13.32 19.44
N LYS A 150 -3.65 -14.64 19.22
CA LYS A 150 -3.53 -15.63 20.29
C LYS A 150 -2.19 -15.57 21.01
N ARG A 151 -1.10 -15.41 20.27
CA ARG A 151 0.27 -15.42 20.82
C ARG A 151 0.55 -14.19 21.69
N GLU A 152 0.08 -13.03 21.25
CA GLU A 152 0.30 -11.76 21.95
C GLU A 152 -0.82 -11.43 22.96
N GLY A 153 -1.87 -12.25 23.02
CA GLY A 153 -2.99 -12.07 23.94
C GLY A 153 -3.83 -10.84 23.63
N VAL A 154 -4.04 -10.55 22.33
CA VAL A 154 -4.81 -9.39 21.88
C VAL A 154 -6.29 -9.57 22.21
N THR A 155 -6.89 -8.58 22.85
CA THR A 155 -8.30 -8.57 23.22
C THR A 155 -8.99 -7.30 22.75
N ILE A 156 -10.32 -7.36 22.61
CA ILE A 156 -11.16 -6.18 22.38
C ILE A 156 -10.97 -5.17 23.53
N GLY A 157 -10.96 -3.88 23.21
CA GLY A 157 -10.79 -2.77 24.14
C GLY A 157 -9.34 -2.35 24.38
N LEU A 158 -8.34 -3.04 23.82
CA LEU A 158 -6.96 -2.57 23.88
C LEU A 158 -6.79 -1.31 23.03
N GLU A 159 -6.16 -0.29 23.62
CA GLU A 159 -5.75 0.93 22.93
C GLU A 159 -4.41 0.70 22.21
N LEU A 160 -4.34 1.07 20.95
CA LEU A 160 -3.14 1.00 20.13
C LEU A 160 -2.50 2.39 19.96
N LYS A 161 -1.17 2.43 19.83
CA LYS A 161 -0.43 3.65 19.51
C LYS A 161 0.23 3.52 18.16
N TYR A 162 0.27 4.63 17.42
CA TYR A 162 0.79 4.68 16.05
C TYR A 162 1.93 5.68 15.99
N THR A 163 3.10 5.23 15.55
CA THR A 163 4.28 6.09 15.38
C THR A 163 4.79 5.98 13.96
N LEU A 164 5.01 7.10 13.28
CA LEU A 164 5.62 7.11 11.96
C LEU A 164 7.09 6.70 12.07
N ARG A 165 7.51 5.72 11.26
CA ARG A 165 8.92 5.40 11.10
C ARG A 165 9.54 6.40 10.13
N MET A 166 10.36 7.31 10.65
CA MET A 166 11.15 8.28 9.87
C MET A 166 12.43 7.65 9.33
#